data_AF-A0AAW7AR18-F1
#
_entry.id   AF-A0AAW7AR18-F1
#
_cell.length_a   1.000
_cell.length_b   1.000
_cell.length_c   1.000
_cell.angle_alpha   90.00
_cell.angle_beta   90.00
_cell.angle_gamma   90.00
#
_symmetry.space_group_name_H-M   'P 1'
#
loop_
_entity.id
_entity.type
_entity.pdbx_description
1 polymer ?
#
loop_
_entity_poly.entity_id
_entity_poly.type
_entity_poly.pdbx_seq_one_letter_code
_entity_poly.pdbx_strand_id
1 'polypeptide(L)'
;FGRGSEAIYEGFKLKEDPEAKEAMPKEKFMKVPKEKFNDYSGDYLLLPTKDGGKLNNEFVKSNIWHNNEAVQNDNVIYYSMDEAIYADLISVEKQAEFFKKELLKNK
;
A
#
# COMPACT_ATOMS: atom_id res chain seq x y z
N PHE A 1 12.23 4.56 2.78
CA PHE A 1 12.26 4.43 4.24
C PHE A 1 11.18 5.33 4.78
N GLY A 2 10.25 4.75 5.54
CA GLY A 2 8.94 5.36 5.83
C GLY A 2 7.99 5.21 4.63
N ARG A 3 6.88 4.47 4.85
CA ARG A 3 5.70 4.20 3.99
C ARG A 3 5.00 2.88 4.37
N GLY A 4 5.46 2.16 5.40
CA GLY A 4 4.85 0.91 5.86
C GLY A 4 5.45 -0.37 5.26
N SER A 5 6.33 -0.27 4.26
CA SER A 5 6.99 -1.44 3.64
C SER A 5 7.82 -2.27 4.63
N GLU A 6 8.46 -1.61 5.61
CA GLU A 6 9.24 -2.28 6.66
C GLU A 6 8.34 -3.11 7.59
N ALA A 7 7.21 -2.56 8.03
CA ALA A 7 6.24 -3.29 8.85
C ALA A 7 5.65 -4.50 8.11
N ILE A 8 5.38 -4.35 6.81
CA ILE A 8 4.73 -5.38 5.98
C ILE A 8 5.69 -6.51 5.60
N TYR A 9 6.87 -6.18 5.07
CA TYR A 9 7.78 -7.18 4.51
C TYR A 9 8.82 -7.68 5.50
N GLU A 10 9.33 -6.83 6.40
CA GLU A 10 10.31 -7.24 7.42
C GLU A 10 9.61 -7.71 8.70
N GLY A 11 8.55 -7.00 9.12
CA GLY A 11 7.75 -7.35 10.31
C GLY A 11 6.82 -8.55 10.08
N PHE A 12 5.83 -8.40 9.21
CA PHE A 12 4.83 -9.45 8.97
C PHE A 12 5.27 -10.55 8.01
N LYS A 13 6.39 -10.36 7.30
CA LYS A 13 6.90 -11.30 6.29
C LYS A 13 5.85 -11.67 5.24
N LEU A 14 5.00 -10.72 4.87
CA LEU A 14 4.05 -10.92 3.78
C LEU A 14 4.80 -11.06 2.45
N LYS A 15 4.19 -11.76 1.50
CA LYS A 15 4.78 -11.95 0.17
C LYS A 15 4.66 -10.65 -0.62
N GLU A 16 5.78 -10.23 -1.19
CA GLU A 16 5.81 -9.23 -2.26
C GLU A 16 5.31 -9.87 -3.56
N ASP A 17 4.58 -9.09 -4.35
CA ASP A 17 4.27 -9.47 -5.72
C ASP A 17 5.57 -9.67 -6.52
N PRO A 18 5.72 -10.78 -7.27
CA PRO A 18 6.96 -11.10 -7.97
C PRO A 18 7.30 -10.08 -9.07
N GLU A 19 6.32 -9.55 -9.79
CA GLU A 19 6.55 -8.56 -10.85
C GLU A 19 6.98 -7.22 -10.27
N ALA A 20 6.34 -6.81 -9.17
CA ALA A 20 6.75 -5.62 -8.42
C ALA A 20 8.16 -5.75 -7.83
N LYS A 21 8.51 -6.93 -7.32
CA LYS A 21 9.83 -7.21 -6.75
C LYS A 21 10.94 -7.19 -7.80
N GLU A 22 10.67 -7.73 -8.99
CA GLU A 22 11.63 -7.75 -10.09
C GLU A 22 11.82 -6.36 -10.72
N ALA A 23 10.76 -5.55 -10.77
CA ALA A 23 10.79 -4.17 -11.25
C ALA A 23 11.36 -3.17 -10.21
N MET A 24 11.48 -3.56 -8.94
CA MET A 24 11.87 -2.66 -7.85
C MET A 24 13.34 -2.19 -8.01
N PRO A 25 13.60 -0.88 -8.14
CA PRO A 25 14.97 -0.37 -8.20
C PRO A 25 15.66 -0.46 -6.84
N LYS A 26 16.99 -0.32 -6.83
CA LYS A 26 17.80 -0.30 -5.59
C LYS A 26 17.35 0.75 -4.57
N GLU A 27 16.72 1.82 -5.06
CA GLU A 27 16.18 2.90 -4.25
C GLU A 27 14.90 2.51 -3.48
N LYS A 28 14.35 1.31 -3.72
CA LYS A 28 13.13 0.75 -3.08
C LYS A 28 11.86 1.58 -3.31
N PHE A 29 11.85 2.43 -4.33
CA PHE A 29 10.66 3.12 -4.82
C PHE A 29 10.82 3.45 -6.31
N MET A 30 9.72 3.44 -7.06
CA MET A 30 9.69 3.89 -8.45
C MET A 30 8.40 4.63 -8.76
N LYS A 31 8.41 5.46 -9.81
CA LYS A 31 7.18 6.01 -10.37
C LYS A 31 6.58 4.99 -11.33
N VAL A 32 5.37 4.55 -11.04
CA VAL A 32 4.62 3.63 -11.88
C VAL A 32 3.70 4.43 -12.80
N PRO A 33 3.75 4.24 -14.14
CA PRO A 33 2.77 4.83 -15.03
C PRO A 33 1.39 4.21 -14.78
N LYS A 34 0.33 5.01 -14.92
CA LYS A 34 -1.05 4.60 -14.58
C LYS A 34 -1.47 3.29 -15.26
N GLU A 35 -1.04 3.07 -16.50
CA GLU A 35 -1.36 1.88 -17.28
C GLU A 35 -0.81 0.59 -16.69
N LYS A 36 0.34 0.66 -16.00
CA LYS A 36 0.99 -0.47 -15.33
C LYS A 36 0.57 -0.62 -13.86
N PHE A 37 -0.41 0.15 -13.40
CA PHE A 37 -0.85 0.11 -12.01
C PHE A 37 -1.30 -1.29 -11.60
N ASN A 38 -2.07 -1.96 -12.45
CA ASN A 38 -2.61 -3.28 -12.16
C ASN A 38 -1.53 -4.37 -12.22
N ASP A 39 -0.54 -4.27 -13.11
CA ASP A 39 0.60 -5.20 -13.18
C ASP A 39 1.47 -5.22 -11.92
N TYR A 40 1.42 -4.16 -11.11
CA TYR A 40 2.19 -4.04 -9.86
C TYR A 40 1.30 -4.04 -8.61
N SER A 41 0.03 -4.40 -8.74
CA SER A 41 -0.91 -4.48 -7.63
C SER A 41 -1.07 -5.91 -7.17
N GLY A 42 -0.83 -6.17 -5.89
CA GLY A 42 -1.16 -7.45 -5.27
C GLY A 42 -2.61 -7.50 -4.78
N ASP A 43 -2.92 -8.49 -3.95
CA ASP A 43 -4.25 -8.70 -3.35
C ASP A 43 -4.73 -7.55 -2.45
N TYR A 44 -3.79 -6.76 -1.91
CA TYR A 44 -4.04 -5.63 -1.03
C TYR A 44 -3.29 -4.39 -1.51
N LEU A 45 -3.97 -3.23 -1.41
CA LEU A 45 -3.39 -1.92 -1.70
C LEU A 45 -3.27 -1.10 -0.43
N LEU A 46 -2.04 -0.74 -0.08
CA LEU A 46 -1.74 0.18 1.01
C LEU A 46 -1.51 1.57 0.42
N LEU A 47 -2.44 2.51 0.66
CA LEU A 47 -2.37 3.86 0.13
C LEU A 47 -2.20 4.93 1.21
N PRO A 48 -1.02 5.59 1.27
CA PRO A 48 -0.84 6.73 2.15
C PRO A 48 -1.56 7.96 1.55
N THR A 49 -2.50 8.53 2.30
CA THR A 49 -3.21 9.77 1.94
C THR A 49 -2.96 10.84 2.98
N LYS A 50 -3.24 12.10 2.65
CA LYS A 50 -2.93 13.23 3.53
C LYS A 50 -3.63 13.15 4.90
N ASP A 51 -4.82 12.54 4.93
CA ASP A 51 -5.69 12.43 6.11
C ASP A 51 -5.98 10.98 6.50
N GLY A 52 -5.43 9.99 5.78
CA GLY A 52 -5.82 8.58 5.92
C GLY A 52 -7.20 8.24 5.34
N GLY A 53 -7.92 9.21 4.78
CA GLY A 53 -9.20 9.00 4.10
C GLY A 53 -9.07 8.54 2.64
N LYS A 54 -10.20 8.10 2.06
CA LYS A 54 -10.31 7.71 0.64
C LYS A 54 -9.95 8.90 -0.26
N LEU A 55 -9.21 8.64 -1.32
CA LEU A 55 -8.90 9.65 -2.34
C LEU A 55 -10.16 9.96 -3.18
N ASN A 56 -10.28 11.19 -3.70
CA ASN A 56 -11.34 11.58 -4.63
C ASN A 56 -10.77 12.33 -5.84
N ASN A 57 -9.89 11.66 -6.57
CA ASN A 57 -9.19 12.21 -7.73
C ASN A 57 -9.61 11.50 -9.03
N GLU A 58 -9.24 12.04 -10.19
CA GLU A 58 -9.58 11.43 -11.50
C GLU A 58 -9.05 10.00 -11.65
N PHE A 59 -7.94 9.66 -10.98
CA PHE A 59 -7.39 8.30 -11.03
C PHE A 59 -8.30 7.26 -10.38
N VAL A 60 -8.84 7.54 -9.19
CA VAL A 60 -9.75 6.60 -8.50
C VAL A 60 -11.14 6.52 -9.15
N LYS A 61 -11.45 7.43 -10.07
CA LYS A 61 -12.65 7.40 -10.91
C LYS A 61 -12.42 6.68 -12.25
N SER A 62 -11.16 6.33 -12.56
CA SER A 62 -10.81 5.73 -13.83
C SER A 62 -11.15 4.23 -13.87
N ASN A 63 -11.36 3.70 -15.07
CA ASN A 63 -11.55 2.26 -15.27
C ASN A 63 -10.35 1.44 -14.81
N ILE A 64 -9.13 1.99 -14.91
CA ILE A 64 -7.90 1.31 -14.47
C ILE A 64 -8.00 0.97 -12.97
N TRP A 65 -8.44 1.95 -12.16
CA TRP A 65 -8.64 1.76 -10.73
C TRP A 65 -9.77 0.78 -10.42
N HIS A 66 -10.93 0.91 -11.07
CA HIS A 66 -12.07 0.03 -10.82
C HIS A 66 -11.88 -1.41 -11.34
N ASN A 67 -10.96 -1.62 -12.27
CA ASN A 67 -10.58 -2.96 -12.77
C ASN A 67 -9.52 -3.65 -11.91
N ASN A 68 -8.99 -2.99 -10.89
CA ASN A 68 -7.98 -3.56 -10.01
C ASN A 68 -8.61 -4.59 -9.04
N GLU A 69 -8.00 -5.75 -8.89
CA GLU A 69 -8.52 -6.84 -8.06
C GLU A 69 -8.64 -6.45 -6.58
N ALA A 70 -7.64 -5.76 -6.02
CA ALA A 70 -7.71 -5.30 -4.63
C ALA A 70 -8.81 -4.25 -4.42
N VAL A 71 -9.07 -3.39 -5.41
CA VAL A 71 -10.17 -2.42 -5.37
C VAL A 71 -11.53 -3.12 -5.41
N GLN A 72 -11.68 -4.13 -6.27
CA GLN A 72 -12.93 -4.89 -6.39
C GLN A 72 -13.24 -5.72 -5.14
N ASN A 73 -12.22 -6.21 -4.45
CA ASN A 73 -12.35 -6.98 -3.21
C ASN A 73 -12.39 -6.11 -1.94
N ASP A 74 -12.52 -4.78 -2.07
CA ASP A 74 -12.47 -3.81 -0.95
C ASP A 74 -11.20 -3.95 -0.07
N ASN A 75 -10.10 -4.42 -0.65
CA ASN A 75 -8.80 -4.62 -0.01
C ASN A 75 -7.89 -3.39 -0.12
N VAL A 76 -8.49 -2.20 -0.12
CA VAL A 76 -7.76 -0.93 -0.18
C VAL A 76 -7.71 -0.31 1.21
N ILE A 77 -6.51 -0.28 1.79
CA ILE A 77 -6.26 0.25 3.12
C ILE A 77 -5.66 1.64 2.98
N TYR A 78 -6.40 2.64 3.45
CA TYR A 78 -5.97 4.03 3.48
C TYR A 78 -5.38 4.36 4.85
N TYR A 79 -4.25 5.06 4.88
CA TYR A 79 -3.57 5.46 6.11
C TYR A 79 -2.92 6.83 5.96
N SER A 80 -2.72 7.54 7.08
CA SER A 80 -2.18 8.89 7.05
C SER A 80 -0.70 8.86 6.64
N MET A 81 -0.34 9.70 5.67
CA MET A 81 1.04 9.88 5.25
C MET A 81 1.90 10.41 6.41
N ASP A 82 1.33 11.26 7.28
CA ASP A 82 2.05 11.81 8.44
C ASP A 82 2.56 10.71 9.38
N GLU A 83 1.74 9.68 9.59
CA GLU A 83 2.09 8.51 10.41
C GLU A 83 3.05 7.55 9.71
N ALA A 84 3.14 7.64 8.39
CA ALA A 84 3.93 6.75 7.53
C ALA A 84 5.33 7.29 7.18
N ILE A 85 5.58 8.58 7.40
CA ILE A 85 6.84 9.24 7.03
C ILE A 85 7.99 8.77 7.93
N TYR A 86 7.71 8.43 9.18
CA TYR A 86 8.72 8.05 10.16
C TYR A 86 8.90 6.53 10.24
N ALA A 87 10.17 6.10 10.27
CA ALA A 87 10.59 4.72 10.49
C ALA A 87 11.22 4.50 11.88
N ASP A 88 10.88 5.37 12.84
CA ASP A 88 11.24 5.15 14.25
C ASP A 88 10.47 3.95 14.84
N LEU A 89 11.03 3.30 15.86
CA LEU A 89 10.48 2.12 16.52
C LEU A 89 8.99 2.30 16.90
N ILE A 90 8.63 3.45 17.46
CA ILE A 90 7.25 3.74 17.89
C ILE A 90 6.34 3.87 16.67
N SER A 91 6.83 4.47 15.60
CA SER A 91 6.06 4.68 14.37
C SER A 91 5.84 3.36 13.62
N VAL A 92 6.87 2.52 13.53
CA VAL A 92 6.78 1.19 12.90
C VAL A 92 5.83 0.28 13.68
N GLU A 93 5.86 0.30 15.01
CA GLU A 93 4.96 -0.49 15.84
C GLU A 93 3.49 -0.08 15.65
N LYS A 94 3.20 1.24 15.64
CA LYS A 94 1.86 1.75 15.34
C LYS A 94 1.37 1.40 13.93
N GLN A 95 2.25 1.54 12.93
CA GLN A 95 1.94 1.16 11.55
C GLN A 95 1.62 -0.34 11.46
N ALA A 96 2.42 -1.18 12.12
CA ALA A 96 2.20 -2.61 12.16
C ALA A 96 0.85 -2.95 12.81
N GLU A 97 0.54 -2.38 13.97
CA GLU A 97 -0.75 -2.61 14.64
C GLU A 97 -1.94 -2.20 13.77
N PHE A 98 -1.85 -1.04 13.11
CA PHE A 98 -2.87 -0.57 12.17
C PHE A 98 -3.07 -1.53 11.01
N PHE A 99 -1.99 -1.90 10.30
CA PHE A 99 -2.08 -2.81 9.16
C PHE A 99 -2.62 -4.18 9.58
N LYS A 100 -2.18 -4.71 10.72
CA LYS A 100 -2.70 -5.98 11.25
C LYS A 100 -4.20 -5.90 11.50
N LYS A 101 -4.69 -4.82 12.11
CA LYS A 101 -6.12 -4.64 12.39
C LYS A 101 -6.94 -4.54 11.11
N GLU A 102 -6.48 -3.78 10.12
CA GLU A 102 -7.18 -3.62 8.84
C GLU A 102 -7.18 -4.92 8.03
N LEU A 103 -6.03 -5.60 7.94
CA LEU A 103 -5.92 -6.89 7.24
C LEU A 103 -6.79 -7.99 7.88
N LEU A 104 -7.01 -7.94 9.20
CA LEU A 104 -7.86 -8.91 9.91
C LEU A 104 -9.35 -8.58 9.85
N LYS A 105 -9.74 -7.34 9.53
CA LYS A 105 -11.16 -6.96 9.37
C LYS A 105 -11.77 -7.49 8.08
N ASN A 106 -10.98 -7.64 7.02
CA ASN A 106 -11.42 -8.17 5.72
C ASN A 106 -11.43 -9.70 5.67
N LYS A 107 -11.74 -10.37 6.79
CA LYS A 107 -11.79 -11.83 6.92
C LYS A 107 -13.10 -12.28 7.55
#